data_AF-A0A8S3A874-F1
#
_entry.id   AF-A0A8S3A874-F1
#
_cell.length_a   1.000
_cell.length_b   1.000
_cell.length_c   1.000
_cell.angle_alpha   90.00
_cell.angle_beta   90.00
_cell.angle_gamma   90.00
#
_symmetry.space_group_name_H-M   'P 1'
#
loop_
_entity.id
_entity.type
_entity.pdbx_description
1 polymer ?
#
loop_
_entity_poly.entity_id
_entity_poly.type
_entity_poly.pdbx_seq_one_letter_code
_entity_poly.pdbx_strand_id
1 'polypeptide(L)' 'MSHPIQQNATLNVIDRRFIATKHLPKQWKRFDEWYSFQATHWTDVHILITIDEKSYIGGEHGQFHPMSWYHRYDGGRA' A
#
# COMPACT_ATOMS: atom_id res chain seq x y z
N MET A 1 -3.85 -23.29 2.11
CA MET A 1 -3.54 -21.99 2.73
C MET A 1 -2.15 -21.62 2.27
N SER A 2 -2.02 -20.72 1.30
CA SER A 2 -0.72 -20.32 0.75
C SER A 2 -0.51 -18.86 1.14
N HIS A 3 0.45 -18.61 2.01
CA HIS A 3 0.95 -17.27 2.31
C HIS A 3 2.06 -16.94 1.30
N PRO A 4 2.09 -15.72 0.75
CA PRO A 4 3.06 -15.35 -0.26
C PRO A 4 4.49 -15.44 0.30
N ILE A 5 5.42 -15.87 -0.54
CA ILE A 5 6.85 -15.87 -0.18
C ILE A 5 7.29 -14.45 0.19
N GLN A 6 8.04 -14.33 1.28
CA GLN A 6 8.66 -13.07 1.68
C GLN A 6 9.60 -12.59 0.58
N GLN A 7 9.40 -11.36 0.11
CA GLN A 7 10.15 -10.81 -1.00
C GLN A 7 10.48 -9.35 -0.77
N ASN A 8 11.57 -8.89 -1.37
CA ASN A 8 11.88 -7.47 -1.43
C ASN A 8 10.93 -6.80 -2.41
N ALA A 9 10.26 -5.73 -1.99
CA ALA A 9 9.51 -4.87 -2.88
C ALA A 9 9.80 -3.40 -2.61
N THR A 10 9.60 -2.59 -3.64
CA THR A 10 9.73 -1.13 -3.58
C THR A 10 8.38 -0.53 -3.22
N LEU A 11 8.33 0.16 -2.08
CA LEU A 11 7.21 0.98 -1.65
C LEU A 11 7.40 2.42 -2.12
N ASN A 12 6.35 2.98 -2.71
CA ASN A 12 6.26 4.36 -3.16
C ASN A 12 5.35 5.13 -2.21
N VAL A 13 5.87 6.18 -1.58
CA VAL A 13 5.08 7.06 -0.72
C VAL A 13 4.40 8.11 -1.59
N ILE A 14 3.07 7.99 -1.73
CA ILE A 14 2.24 8.87 -2.57
C ILE A 14 2.01 10.21 -1.88
N ASP A 15 1.62 10.18 -0.61
CA ASP A 15 1.44 11.38 0.18
C ASP A 15 2.52 11.46 1.25
N ARG A 16 3.41 12.45 1.14
CA ARG A 16 4.48 12.74 2.13
C ARG A 16 4.15 13.92 3.05
N ARG A 17 2.98 14.54 2.85
CA ARG A 17 2.50 15.65 3.69
C ARG A 17 1.77 15.13 4.92
N PHE A 18 1.28 13.89 4.88
CA PHE A 18 0.65 13.22 6.00
C PHE A 18 1.67 12.91 7.12
N ILE A 19 1.24 13.08 8.39
CA ILE A 19 2.13 12.93 9.56
C ILE A 19 2.79 11.54 9.60
N ALA A 20 2.04 10.48 9.25
CA ALA A 20 2.55 9.11 9.29
C ALA A 20 3.57 8.77 8.18
N THR A 21 3.69 9.59 7.15
CA THR A 21 4.58 9.34 5.99
C THR A 21 5.61 10.43 5.78
N LYS A 22 5.54 11.55 6.50
CA LYS A 22 6.46 12.68 6.39
C LYS A 22 7.92 12.31 6.65
N HIS A 23 8.15 11.37 7.56
CA HIS A 23 9.47 10.88 7.92
C HIS A 23 9.98 9.77 6.97
N LEU A 24 9.14 9.27 6.07
CA LEU A 24 9.51 8.22 5.14
C LEU A 24 10.17 8.79 3.87
N PRO A 25 11.17 8.08 3.32
CA PRO A 25 11.72 8.40 2.00
C PRO A 25 10.66 8.22 0.92
N LYS A 26 10.81 8.93 -0.20
CA LYS A 26 9.86 8.89 -1.33
C LYS A 26 9.68 7.46 -1.87
N GLN A 27 10.77 6.71 -1.91
CA GLN A 27 10.78 5.31 -2.29
C GLN A 27 11.70 4.56 -1.33
N TRP A 28 11.29 3.38 -0.91
CA TRP A 28 12.13 2.51 -0.11
C TRP A 28 11.82 1.06 -0.36
N LYS A 29 12.85 0.23 -0.20
CA LYS A 29 12.73 -1.22 -0.34
C LYS A 29 12.47 -1.82 1.02
N ARG A 30 11.52 -2.73 1.09
CA ARG A 30 11.18 -3.49 2.29
C ARG A 30 11.10 -4.97 1.94
N PHE A 31 11.54 -5.81 2.86
CA PHE A 31 11.39 -7.24 2.79
C PHE A 31 10.18 -7.64 3.63
N ASP A 32 9.14 -8.19 3.01
CA ASP A 32 7.89 -8.54 3.71
C ASP A 32 7.07 -9.57 2.93
N GLU A 33 5.99 -10.06 3.57
CA GLU A 33 4.92 -10.82 2.91
C GLU A 33 3.90 -9.83 2.31
N TRP A 34 3.94 -9.65 0.99
CA TRP A 34 3.06 -8.71 0.30
C TRP A 34 1.71 -9.36 0.00
N TYR A 35 0.70 -8.99 0.78
CA TYR A 35 -0.68 -9.42 0.56
C TYR A 35 -1.34 -8.62 -0.57
N SER A 36 -1.89 -9.33 -1.55
CA SER A 36 -2.71 -8.76 -2.61
C SER A 36 -4.15 -8.55 -2.11
N PHE A 37 -4.51 -7.30 -1.82
CA PHE A 37 -5.87 -6.97 -1.40
C PHE A 37 -6.75 -6.71 -2.63
N GLN A 38 -7.72 -7.59 -2.92
CA GLN A 38 -8.73 -7.32 -3.95
C GLN A 38 -9.54 -6.07 -3.61
N ALA A 39 -9.56 -5.18 -4.59
CA ALA A 39 -9.81 -3.77 -4.46
C ALA A 39 -11.22 -3.44 -4.94
N THR A 40 -12.21 -3.49 -4.06
CA THR A 40 -13.57 -3.16 -4.51
C THR A 40 -13.91 -1.67 -4.35
N HIS A 41 -13.21 -0.89 -3.52
CA HIS A 41 -13.57 0.53 -3.27
C HIS A 41 -12.37 1.44 -2.90
N TRP A 42 -11.45 1.72 -3.84
CA TRP A 42 -10.35 2.68 -3.61
C TRP A 42 -10.76 4.15 -3.72
N THR A 43 -11.99 4.47 -4.14
CA THR A 43 -12.44 5.85 -4.38
C THR A 43 -12.66 6.65 -3.10
N ASP A 44 -12.97 5.98 -2.00
CA ASP A 44 -13.35 6.63 -0.74
C ASP A 44 -12.19 6.71 0.27
N VAL A 45 -11.01 6.21 -0.09
CA VAL A 45 -9.85 6.17 0.78
C VAL A 45 -8.70 7.02 0.24
N HIS A 46 -7.98 7.68 1.15
CA HIS A 46 -6.79 8.43 0.80
C HIS A 46 -5.57 7.52 0.86
N ILE A 47 -4.95 7.29 -0.29
CA ILE A 47 -3.82 6.38 -0.43
C ILE A 47 -2.53 7.07 -0.01
N LEU A 48 -1.80 6.46 0.92
CA LEU A 48 -0.55 6.95 1.47
C LEU A 48 0.66 6.31 0.82
N ILE A 49 0.60 4.99 0.59
CA ILE A 49 1.73 4.19 0.09
C ILE A 49 1.20 3.17 -0.93
N THR A 50 1.89 3.04 -2.06
CA THR A 50 1.70 1.97 -3.03
C THR A 50 2.94 1.08 -3.11
N ILE A 51 2.77 -0.15 -3.58
CA ILE A 51 3.88 -1.07 -3.88
C ILE A 51 4.07 -1.16 -5.39
N ASP A 52 5.33 -1.22 -5.81
CA ASP A 52 5.68 -1.51 -7.19
C ASP A 52 5.65 -3.02 -7.43
N GLU A 53 4.60 -3.51 -8.09
CA GLU A 53 4.44 -4.93 -8.41
C GLU A 53 5.50 -5.47 -9.37
N LYS A 54 6.24 -4.60 -10.08
CA LYS A 54 7.37 -5.05 -10.90
C LYS A 54 8.59 -5.45 -10.07
N SER A 55 8.61 -5.07 -8.79
CA SER A 55 9.75 -5.32 -7.91
C SER A 55 9.69 -6.65 -7.16
N TYR A 56 8.55 -7.36 -7.18
CA TYR A 56 8.37 -8.68 -6.57
C TYR A 56 7.57 -9.63 -7.46
N ILE A 57 7.67 -10.93 -7.22
CA ILE A 57 7.01 -11.97 -8.03
C ILE A 57 5.64 -12.29 -7.41
N GLY A 58 4.58 -12.31 -8.21
CA GLY A 58 3.22 -12.68 -7.77
C GLY A 58 2.26 -11.51 -7.55
N GLY A 59 2.58 -10.31 -8.04
CA GLY A 59 1.61 -9.23 -8.17
C GLY A 59 0.56 -9.57 -9.24
N GLU A 60 -0.71 -9.60 -8.85
CA GLU A 60 -1.85 -9.81 -9.75
C GLU A 60 -2.71 -8.53 -9.89
N HIS A 61 -2.34 -7.43 -9.22
CA HIS A 61 -3.16 -6.21 -9.11
C HIS A 61 -2.82 -5.12 -10.14
N GLY A 62 -1.79 -5.32 -10.96
CA GLY A 62 -1.42 -4.42 -12.03
C GLY A 62 -0.60 -3.21 -11.55
N GLN A 63 -0.68 -2.09 -12.26
CA GLN A 63 0.22 -0.94 -12.02
C GLN A 63 -0.04 -0.17 -10.72
N PHE A 64 -1.14 -0.45 -10.01
CA PHE A 64 -1.56 0.36 -8.87
C PHE A 64 -2.06 -0.51 -7.73
N HIS A 65 -1.17 -0.84 -6.81
CA HIS A 65 -1.46 -1.65 -5.63
C HIS A 65 -1.19 -0.81 -4.36
N PRO A 66 -2.24 -0.30 -3.69
CA PRO A 66 -2.09 0.43 -2.44
C PRO A 66 -1.81 -0.52 -1.27
N MET A 67 -0.80 -0.19 -0.46
CA MET A 67 -0.41 -0.93 0.75
C MET A 67 -0.80 -0.21 2.03
N SER A 68 -0.99 1.11 1.96
CA SER A 68 -1.42 1.92 3.10
C SER A 68 -2.36 3.01 2.63
N TRP A 69 -3.51 3.11 3.29
CA TRP A 69 -4.53 4.12 3.05
C TRP A 69 -5.20 4.48 4.37
N TYR A 70 -5.87 5.62 4.40
CA TYR A 70 -6.78 5.96 5.48
C TYR A 70 -8.14 6.38 4.92
N HIS A 71 -9.20 6.02 5.63
CA HIS A 71 -10.53 6.58 5.39
C HIS A 71 -10.74 7.73 6.37
N ARG A 72 -11.17 8.89 5.85
CA ARG A 72 -11.53 10.03 6.71
C ARG A 72 -12.87 9.72 7.37
N TYR A 73 -12.83 9.14 8.57
CA TYR A 73 -14.02 8.86 9.35
C TYR A 73 -14.46 10.13 10.07
N ASP A 74 -15.54 10.76 9.61
CA ASP A 74 -16.03 12.07 10.09
C ASP A 74 -16.90 11.95 11.35
N GLY A 75 -16.45 11.15 12.32
CA GLY A 75 -17.05 11.10 13.66
C GLY A 75 -18.42 10.43 13.75
N GLY A 76 -18.43 9.10 13.77
CA GLY A 76 -19.29 8.27 14.64
C GLY A 76 -20.82 8.47 14.59
N ARG A 77 -21.52 7.50 14.00
CA ARG A 77 -22.69 6.81 14.62
C ARG A 77 -23.11 5.56 13.83
N ALA A 78 -23.38 4.50 14.61
CA ALA A 78 -23.81 3.13 14.31
C ALA A 78 -22.70 2.15 13.91
#